data_AF-A0A2N6AAC0-F1
#
_entry.id   AF-A0A2N6AAC0-F1
#
_cell.length_a   1.000
_cell.length_b   1.000
_cell.length_c   1.000
_cell.angle_alpha   90.00
_cell.angle_beta   90.00
_cell.angle_gamma   90.00
#
_symmetry.space_group_name_H-M   'P 1'
#
loop_
_entity.id
_entity.type
_entity.pdbx_description
1 polymer ?
#
loop_
_entity_poly.entity_id
_entity_poly.type
_entity_poly.pdbx_seq_one_letter_code
_entity_poly.pdbx_strand_id
1 'polypeptide(L)'
;MKKVILVIFVFSCFIVPFSSLQAGGCLVDPIYKRNNTGEPKIGLYLRDIPCMEGSEILKVLPASEEIELIAYTDGWYKVKDKTGAIGWAGSSLINETSQNTASGKYGSEYFRLGVNKGVDEAERKRMLARTKGYILLQVESKGEAWYVDPETEQRYYMRDGFAAFEIMRNFGLGISNENLAKLQNGDEALKNRLIGKIVLQIEENGEAFYISPQDRGVHYLQNGAEAYRIMREQGLGITNTDLSALSEGSL
;
A
#
# COMPACT_ATOMS: atom_id res chain seq x y z
N MET A 1 -43.95 24.43 62.51
CA MET A 1 -43.87 23.25 61.61
C MET A 1 -44.61 23.64 60.34
N LYS A 2 -44.11 23.69 59.10
CA LYS A 2 -42.85 23.37 58.42
C LYS A 2 -42.71 24.42 57.29
N LYS A 3 -41.51 24.92 57.01
CA LYS A 3 -41.26 25.85 55.89
C LYS A 3 -41.22 25.05 54.58
N VAL A 4 -41.96 25.51 53.56
CA VAL A 4 -41.93 24.94 52.21
C VAL A 4 -40.83 25.64 51.43
N ILE A 5 -39.81 24.89 51.01
CA ILE A 5 -38.74 25.36 50.12
C ILE A 5 -39.03 24.80 48.74
N LEU A 6 -39.31 25.70 47.79
CA LEU A 6 -39.49 25.40 46.38
C LEU A 6 -38.10 25.30 45.73
N VAL A 7 -37.68 24.09 45.34
CA VAL A 7 -36.43 23.84 44.62
C VAL A 7 -36.75 23.76 43.13
N ILE A 8 -36.34 24.77 42.36
CA ILE A 8 -36.41 24.79 40.91
C ILE A 8 -35.11 24.14 40.39
N PHE A 9 -35.23 22.95 39.80
CA PHE A 9 -34.14 22.26 39.13
C PHE A 9 -33.96 22.83 37.72
N VAL A 10 -33.01 23.73 37.55
CA VAL A 10 -32.59 24.21 36.22
C VAL A 10 -31.70 23.13 35.61
N PHE A 11 -32.25 22.35 34.69
CA PHE A 11 -31.51 21.35 33.92
C PHE A 11 -30.67 22.08 32.87
N SER A 12 -29.43 22.41 33.24
CA SER A 12 -28.43 22.95 32.32
C SER A 12 -28.09 21.89 31.28
N CYS A 13 -28.69 22.01 30.09
CA CYS A 13 -28.33 21.25 28.91
C CYS A 13 -26.89 21.63 28.51
N PHE A 14 -25.91 20.81 28.91
CA PHE A 14 -24.55 20.89 28.40
C PHE A 14 -24.59 20.45 26.93
N ILE A 15 -24.68 21.44 26.04
CA ILE A 15 -24.42 21.26 24.62
C ILE A 15 -22.92 20.98 24.50
N VAL A 16 -22.55 19.70 24.43
CA VAL A 16 -21.21 19.31 24.00
C VAL A 16 -21.07 19.74 22.53
N PRO A 17 -20.12 20.62 22.19
CA PRO A 17 -19.84 20.90 20.79
C PRO A 17 -19.30 19.61 20.19
N PHE A 18 -20.09 18.98 19.32
CA PHE A 18 -19.63 17.96 18.40
C PHE A 18 -18.49 18.59 17.60
N SER A 19 -17.26 18.31 18.01
CA SER A 19 -16.10 18.65 17.20
C SER A 19 -16.23 17.83 15.94
N SER A 20 -16.39 18.50 14.81
CA SER A 20 -16.35 17.89 13.50
C SER A 20 -15.10 17.03 13.43
N LEU A 21 -15.31 15.71 13.33
CA LEU A 21 -14.26 14.74 13.06
C LEU A 21 -13.62 15.17 11.73
N GLN A 22 -12.46 15.82 11.81
CA GLN A 22 -11.74 16.24 10.61
C GLN A 22 -11.20 14.97 9.96
N ALA A 23 -11.75 14.64 8.78
CA ALA A 23 -11.17 13.64 7.90
C ALA A 23 -9.67 13.93 7.72
N GLY A 24 -8.86 12.86 7.62
CA GLY A 24 -7.40 12.90 7.66
C GLY A 24 -6.80 14.15 7.01
N GLY A 25 -6.00 14.89 7.78
CA GLY A 25 -5.44 16.15 7.32
C GLY A 25 -4.55 15.97 6.08
N CYS A 26 -4.71 16.84 5.10
CA CYS A 26 -3.71 17.02 4.05
C CYS A 26 -2.34 17.33 4.69
N LEU A 27 -1.25 16.87 4.08
CA LEU A 27 0.15 17.07 4.54
C LEU A 27 0.61 16.23 5.75
N VAL A 28 -0.16 15.20 6.16
CA VAL A 28 0.30 14.26 7.20
C VAL A 28 1.32 13.26 6.64
N ASP A 29 1.28 12.99 5.33
CA ASP A 29 2.11 12.00 4.70
C ASP A 29 3.52 12.52 4.35
N PRO A 30 4.56 11.66 4.45
CA PRO A 30 5.91 12.01 4.04
C PRO A 30 6.01 12.16 2.51
N ILE A 31 6.78 13.14 2.06
CA ILE A 31 7.00 13.42 0.65
C ILE A 31 8.08 12.50 0.08
N TYR A 32 7.73 11.68 -0.91
CA TYR A 32 8.64 10.77 -1.60
C TYR A 32 9.26 11.44 -2.83
N LYS A 33 10.58 11.36 -3.01
CA LYS A 33 11.27 11.93 -4.18
C LYS A 33 10.99 11.10 -5.44
N ARG A 34 10.79 11.78 -6.56
CA ARG A 34 10.60 11.19 -7.90
C ARG A 34 11.54 11.86 -8.90
N ASN A 35 11.82 11.17 -10.00
CA ASN A 35 12.62 11.71 -11.10
C ASN A 35 12.11 11.14 -12.43
N ASN A 36 10.80 11.31 -12.66
CA ASN A 36 10.12 10.81 -13.85
C ASN A 36 9.60 11.98 -14.67
N THR A 37 9.20 11.72 -15.91
CA THR A 37 8.45 12.66 -16.72
C THR A 37 7.00 12.19 -16.89
N GLY A 38 6.11 13.10 -17.24
CA GLY A 38 4.70 12.84 -17.38
C GLY A 38 4.05 13.75 -18.41
N GLU A 39 2.82 13.41 -18.76
CA GLU A 39 1.95 14.18 -19.64
C GLU A 39 0.55 14.24 -19.01
N PRO A 40 -0.03 15.44 -18.84
CA PRO A 40 -1.40 15.56 -18.39
C PRO A 40 -2.39 14.98 -19.39
N LYS A 41 -3.36 14.19 -18.90
CA LYS A 41 -4.47 13.66 -19.70
C LYS A 41 -5.42 14.76 -20.20
N ILE A 42 -5.55 15.82 -19.41
CA ILE A 42 -6.40 17.00 -19.63
C ILE A 42 -5.67 18.24 -19.08
N GLY A 43 -6.31 19.41 -19.16
CA GLY A 43 -5.79 20.61 -18.49
C GLY A 43 -5.52 20.36 -17.01
N LEU A 44 -4.27 20.59 -16.58
CA LEU A 44 -3.78 20.26 -15.24
C LEU A 44 -3.62 21.51 -14.41
N TYR A 45 -4.25 21.54 -13.24
CA TYR A 45 -4.06 22.62 -12.26
C TYR A 45 -2.88 22.30 -11.35
N LEU A 46 -1.85 23.15 -11.42
CA LEU A 46 -0.77 23.17 -10.44
C LEU A 46 -1.22 23.99 -9.23
N ARG A 47 -1.17 23.35 -8.07
CA ARG A 47 -1.51 23.93 -6.78
C ARG A 47 -0.27 24.19 -5.93
N ASP A 48 -0.39 25.06 -4.95
CA ASP A 48 0.67 25.33 -3.96
C ASP A 48 0.87 24.19 -2.96
N ILE A 49 -0.20 23.48 -2.61
CA ILE A 49 -0.20 22.31 -1.71
C ILE A 49 -0.93 21.10 -2.33
N PRO A 50 -0.57 19.86 -1.93
CA PRO A 50 -1.21 18.62 -2.36
C PRO A 50 -2.55 18.40 -1.65
N CYS A 51 -3.48 19.34 -1.82
CA CYS A 51 -4.81 19.27 -1.21
C CYS A 51 -5.84 19.93 -2.13
N MET A 52 -7.08 19.45 -2.12
CA MET A 52 -8.17 20.10 -2.86
C MET A 52 -8.73 21.30 -2.11
N GLU A 53 -8.81 21.21 -0.78
CA GLU A 53 -9.33 22.25 0.09
C GLU A 53 -8.19 23.10 0.66
N GLY A 54 -8.33 24.42 0.64
CA GLY A 54 -7.31 25.35 1.14
C GLY A 54 -6.09 25.54 0.24
N SER A 55 -6.11 25.05 -1.00
CA SER A 55 -5.03 25.25 -1.97
C SER A 55 -5.37 26.30 -3.02
N GLU A 56 -4.34 27.02 -3.46
CA GLU A 56 -4.42 28.02 -4.51
C GLU A 56 -3.90 27.45 -5.84
N ILE A 57 -4.56 27.82 -6.94
CA ILE A 57 -4.13 27.42 -8.29
C ILE A 57 -3.03 28.38 -8.74
N LEU A 58 -1.81 27.88 -8.83
CA LEU A 58 -0.62 28.63 -9.26
C LEU A 58 -0.58 28.79 -10.78
N LYS A 59 -0.89 27.71 -11.51
CA LYS A 59 -0.77 27.65 -12.97
C LYS A 59 -1.65 26.56 -13.54
N VAL A 60 -2.07 26.74 -14.79
CA VAL A 60 -2.76 25.70 -15.57
C VAL A 60 -1.83 25.24 -16.68
N LEU A 61 -1.60 23.94 -16.79
CA LEU A 61 -0.85 23.33 -17.88
C LEU A 61 -1.82 22.70 -18.91
N PRO A 62 -1.63 22.89 -20.21
CA PRO A 62 -2.38 22.18 -21.25
C PRO A 62 -2.19 20.66 -21.20
N ALA A 63 -3.14 19.94 -21.80
CA ALA A 63 -3.06 18.50 -21.99
C ALA A 63 -1.88 18.12 -22.91
N SER A 64 -1.30 16.93 -22.69
CA SER A 64 -0.18 16.39 -23.48
C SER A 64 1.08 17.26 -23.48
N GLU A 65 1.23 18.17 -22.51
CA GLU A 65 2.48 18.89 -22.28
C GLU A 65 3.42 18.05 -21.41
N GLU A 66 4.67 17.91 -21.84
CA GLU A 66 5.68 17.15 -21.09
C GLU A 66 6.11 17.91 -19.82
N ILE A 67 6.00 17.24 -18.69
CA ILE A 67 6.26 17.78 -17.35
C ILE A 67 7.22 16.86 -16.55
N GLU A 68 7.99 17.44 -15.64
CA GLU A 68 8.86 16.71 -14.70
C GLU A 68 8.10 16.38 -13.41
N LEU A 69 8.17 15.14 -12.93
CA LEU A 69 7.60 14.66 -11.67
C LEU A 69 8.73 14.52 -10.64
N ILE A 70 8.78 15.45 -9.69
CA ILE A 70 9.89 15.59 -8.73
C ILE A 70 9.59 14.99 -7.36
N ALA A 71 8.32 14.83 -6.99
CA ALA A 71 7.92 14.19 -5.75
C ALA A 71 6.50 13.64 -5.80
N TYR A 72 6.14 12.80 -4.84
CA TYR A 72 4.80 12.22 -4.67
C TYR A 72 4.40 12.21 -3.20
N THR A 73 3.13 12.49 -2.90
CA THR A 73 2.53 12.34 -1.57
C THR A 73 1.01 12.21 -1.72
N ASP A 74 0.38 11.30 -0.97
CA ASP A 74 -1.09 11.21 -0.85
C ASP A 74 -1.89 11.33 -2.17
N GLY A 75 -1.47 10.63 -3.23
CA GLY A 75 -2.14 10.72 -4.53
C GLY A 75 -1.84 11.99 -5.35
N TRP A 76 -0.88 12.81 -4.94
CA TRP A 76 -0.43 14.02 -5.63
C TRP A 76 0.99 13.88 -6.15
N TYR A 77 1.22 14.35 -7.37
CA TYR A 77 2.55 14.61 -7.90
C TYR A 77 2.96 16.05 -7.65
N LYS A 78 4.20 16.24 -7.22
CA LYS A 78 4.90 17.51 -7.34
C LYS A 78 5.49 17.57 -8.75
N VAL A 79 5.04 18.56 -9.50
CA VAL A 79 5.29 18.73 -10.92
C VAL A 79 6.14 19.96 -11.14
N LYS A 80 7.08 19.88 -12.07
CA LYS A 80 7.87 21.00 -12.57
C LYS A 80 7.68 21.12 -14.09
N ASP A 81 7.26 22.29 -14.53
CA ASP A 81 7.05 22.63 -15.94
C ASP A 81 8.36 23.05 -16.62
N LYS A 82 8.38 23.06 -17.96
CA LYS A 82 9.46 23.55 -18.82
C LYS A 82 9.87 24.99 -18.51
N THR A 83 8.92 25.81 -18.07
CA THR A 83 9.18 27.19 -17.63
C THR A 83 9.86 27.28 -16.25
N GLY A 84 10.01 26.15 -15.55
CA GLY A 84 10.54 26.08 -14.19
C GLY A 84 9.51 26.27 -13.08
N ALA A 85 8.23 26.47 -13.41
CA ALA A 85 7.16 26.56 -12.42
C ALA A 85 6.94 25.22 -11.71
N ILE A 86 6.77 25.24 -10.39
CA ILE A 86 6.62 24.05 -9.55
C ILE A 86 5.28 24.12 -8.81
N GLY A 87 4.53 23.02 -8.81
CA GLY A 87 3.29 22.89 -8.03
C GLY A 87 2.85 21.44 -7.85
N TRP A 88 1.71 21.24 -7.21
CA TRP A 88 1.11 19.93 -6.93
C TRP A 88 -0.08 19.68 -7.84
N ALA A 89 -0.20 18.47 -8.38
CA ALA A 89 -1.33 18.05 -9.19
C ALA A 89 -1.70 16.59 -8.90
N GLY A 90 -2.98 16.25 -9.03
CA GLY A 90 -3.47 14.90 -8.76
C GLY A 90 -2.87 13.86 -9.71
N SER A 91 -2.41 12.74 -9.17
CA SER A 91 -1.74 11.68 -9.95
C SER A 91 -2.65 11.04 -11.00
N SER A 92 -3.96 10.97 -10.73
CA SER A 92 -4.95 10.38 -11.64
C SER A 92 -5.04 11.10 -13.00
N LEU A 93 -4.64 12.38 -13.05
CA LEU A 93 -4.70 13.23 -14.23
C LEU A 93 -3.41 13.23 -15.06
N ILE A 94 -2.39 12.49 -14.63
CA ILE A 94 -1.07 12.46 -15.28
C ILE A 94 -0.82 11.05 -15.81
N ASN A 95 -0.48 10.95 -17.10
CA ASN A 95 0.16 9.77 -17.65
C ASN A 95 1.66 9.92 -17.43
N GLU A 96 2.28 8.98 -16.72
CA GLU A 96 3.74 9.00 -16.60
C GLU A 96 4.36 8.54 -17.91
N THR A 97 4.87 9.48 -18.71
CA THR A 97 5.77 9.20 -19.81
C THR A 97 7.12 8.89 -19.19
N SER A 98 7.34 7.64 -18.82
CA SER A 98 8.65 7.18 -18.41
C SER A 98 9.65 7.47 -19.54
N GLN A 99 10.45 8.54 -19.40
CA GLN A 99 11.86 8.40 -19.75
C GLN A 99 12.29 7.14 -19.03
N ASN A 100 12.89 6.23 -19.79
CA ASN A 100 13.45 5.00 -19.30
C ASN A 100 14.62 5.34 -18.36
N THR A 101 14.33 5.88 -17.18
CA THR A 101 15.10 5.65 -15.96
C THR A 101 14.61 4.30 -15.44
N ALA A 102 14.91 3.28 -16.25
CA ALA A 102 14.85 1.89 -15.84
C ALA A 102 13.53 1.44 -15.19
N SER A 103 12.41 1.54 -15.92
CA SER A 103 11.53 0.37 -16.00
C SER A 103 12.31 -0.72 -16.77
N GLY A 104 13.29 -1.32 -16.07
CA GLY A 104 14.29 -2.22 -16.66
C GLY A 104 15.74 -1.93 -16.26
N LYS A 105 16.08 -1.96 -14.96
CA LYS A 105 17.45 -2.31 -14.52
C LYS A 105 17.54 -3.52 -13.59
N TYR A 106 16.41 -4.16 -13.30
CA TYR A 106 16.34 -5.58 -12.92
C TYR A 106 15.57 -6.43 -13.94
N GLY A 107 15.45 -5.95 -15.18
CA GLY A 107 14.73 -6.65 -16.24
C GLY A 107 14.80 -5.94 -17.59
N SER A 108 15.99 -5.92 -18.22
CA SER A 108 16.18 -5.87 -19.69
C SER A 108 17.64 -5.61 -20.12
N GLU A 109 18.54 -5.22 -19.20
CA GLU A 109 20.00 -5.29 -19.42
C GLU A 109 20.62 -6.64 -19.01
N TYR A 110 19.80 -7.69 -18.85
CA TYR A 110 20.25 -9.09 -18.99
C TYR A 110 19.79 -9.70 -20.32
N PHE A 111 19.12 -8.93 -21.19
CA PHE A 111 18.65 -9.44 -22.48
C PHE A 111 19.64 -9.21 -23.63
N ARG A 112 20.69 -8.39 -23.46
CA ARG A 112 21.61 -8.03 -24.58
C ARG A 112 23.10 -8.23 -24.30
N LEU A 113 23.45 -9.00 -23.27
CA LEU A 113 24.79 -9.57 -23.10
C LEU A 113 24.64 -11.06 -22.83
N GLY A 114 24.43 -11.84 -23.90
CA GLY A 114 24.78 -13.27 -24.03
C GLY A 114 24.88 -14.14 -22.78
N VAL A 115 23.96 -14.03 -21.83
CA VAL A 115 23.91 -14.85 -20.62
C VAL A 115 22.45 -15.23 -20.42
N ASN A 116 22.03 -16.27 -21.14
CA ASN A 116 21.05 -17.21 -20.60
C ASN A 116 21.67 -17.85 -19.35
N LYS A 117 21.67 -17.13 -18.25
CA LYS A 117 21.46 -17.74 -16.94
C LYS A 117 20.13 -17.18 -16.50
N GLY A 118 19.06 -17.72 -17.09
CA GLY A 118 17.79 -17.71 -16.36
C GLY A 118 18.11 -18.21 -14.96
N VAL A 119 17.56 -17.55 -13.94
CA VAL A 119 17.51 -18.13 -12.60
C VAL A 119 17.17 -19.59 -12.81
N ASP A 120 18.06 -20.49 -12.39
CA ASP A 120 17.86 -21.91 -12.62
C ASP A 120 16.44 -22.22 -12.15
N GLU A 121 15.59 -22.78 -13.02
CA GLU A 121 14.20 -23.10 -12.69
C GLU A 121 14.15 -23.88 -11.36
N ALA A 122 15.17 -24.72 -11.13
CA ALA A 122 15.34 -25.43 -9.87
C ALA A 122 15.71 -24.51 -8.70
N GLU A 123 16.51 -23.47 -8.89
CA GLU A 123 16.83 -22.46 -7.88
C GLU A 123 15.59 -21.63 -7.51
N ARG A 124 14.84 -21.13 -8.49
CA ARG A 124 13.58 -20.42 -8.23
C ARG A 124 12.60 -21.33 -7.48
N LYS A 125 12.45 -22.58 -7.91
CA LYS A 125 11.58 -23.56 -7.23
C LYS A 125 12.03 -23.82 -5.80
N ARG A 126 13.35 -23.90 -5.54
CA ARG A 126 13.91 -24.00 -4.18
C ARG A 126 13.62 -22.74 -3.36
N MET A 127 13.68 -21.55 -3.96
CA MET A 127 13.32 -20.30 -3.27
C MET A 127 11.83 -20.27 -2.94
N LEU A 128 10.96 -20.58 -3.90
CA LEU A 128 9.52 -20.62 -3.71
C LEU A 128 9.13 -21.62 -2.61
N ALA A 129 9.76 -22.79 -2.56
CA ALA A 129 9.50 -23.78 -1.51
C ALA A 129 9.69 -23.22 -0.08
N ARG A 130 10.54 -22.20 0.10
CA ARG A 130 10.81 -21.58 1.41
C ARG A 130 10.11 -20.25 1.62
N THR A 131 9.76 -19.54 0.55
CA THR A 131 9.28 -18.13 0.61
C THR A 131 7.82 -17.98 0.22
N LYS A 132 7.19 -19.02 -0.31
CA LYS A 132 5.79 -18.97 -0.75
C LYS A 132 4.84 -18.66 0.40
N GLY A 133 4.01 -17.64 0.21
CA GLY A 133 3.09 -17.14 1.24
C GLY A 133 3.75 -16.34 2.35
N TYR A 134 5.07 -16.17 2.33
CA TYR A 134 5.78 -15.31 3.27
C TYR A 134 5.76 -13.87 2.80
N ILE A 135 5.88 -13.00 3.79
CA ILE A 135 6.25 -11.62 3.57
C ILE A 135 7.76 -11.56 3.75
N LEU A 136 8.44 -10.97 2.78
CA LEU A 136 9.89 -10.89 2.73
C LEU A 136 10.33 -9.46 3.02
N LEU A 137 11.38 -9.33 3.80
CA LEU A 137 12.05 -8.06 4.08
C LEU A 137 13.44 -8.06 3.47
N GLN A 138 13.68 -7.12 2.58
CA GLN A 138 14.98 -6.96 1.95
C GLN A 138 15.96 -6.30 2.92
N VAL A 139 16.87 -7.09 3.49
CA VAL A 139 17.75 -6.64 4.58
C VAL A 139 19.01 -5.92 4.10
N GLU A 140 19.38 -6.10 2.82
CA GLU A 140 20.57 -5.51 2.21
C GLU A 140 20.28 -4.18 1.47
N SER A 141 19.07 -3.65 1.62
CA SER A 141 18.60 -2.41 0.98
C SER A 141 17.86 -1.54 2.01
N LYS A 142 16.83 -0.82 1.57
CA LYS A 142 16.04 0.12 2.39
C LYS A 142 15.02 -0.57 3.30
N GLY A 143 15.09 -1.89 3.48
CA GLY A 143 14.09 -2.64 4.23
C GLY A 143 12.76 -2.76 3.48
N GLU A 144 12.83 -2.91 2.16
CA GLU A 144 11.68 -3.04 1.27
C GLU A 144 10.91 -4.33 1.58
N ALA A 145 9.58 -4.24 1.65
CA ALA A 145 8.71 -5.36 1.98
C ALA A 145 8.07 -5.93 0.71
N TRP A 146 7.94 -7.26 0.66
CA TRP A 146 7.42 -7.98 -0.49
C TRP A 146 6.47 -9.08 -0.03
N TYR A 147 5.33 -9.27 -0.68
CA TYR A 147 4.47 -10.43 -0.44
C TYR A 147 4.68 -11.45 -1.56
N VAL A 148 4.95 -12.71 -1.21
CA VAL A 148 5.05 -13.81 -2.20
C VAL A 148 3.72 -14.54 -2.23
N ASP A 149 2.96 -14.35 -3.31
CA ASP A 149 1.65 -14.96 -3.41
C ASP A 149 1.75 -16.48 -3.64
N PRO A 150 1.01 -17.31 -2.89
CA PRO A 150 1.08 -18.76 -3.01
C PRO A 150 0.38 -19.35 -4.25
N GLU A 151 -0.39 -18.56 -5.00
CA GLU A 151 -1.09 -19.00 -6.21
C GLU A 151 -0.34 -18.60 -7.47
N THR A 152 0.09 -17.34 -7.58
CA THR A 152 0.83 -16.84 -8.74
C THR A 152 2.33 -17.15 -8.67
N GLU A 153 2.85 -17.50 -7.49
CA GLU A 153 4.27 -17.73 -7.23
C GLU A 153 5.15 -16.51 -7.58
N GLN A 154 4.55 -15.32 -7.53
CA GLN A 154 5.22 -14.04 -7.77
C GLN A 154 5.33 -13.23 -6.48
N ARG A 155 6.37 -12.41 -6.41
CA ARG A 155 6.52 -11.40 -5.36
C ARG A 155 5.93 -10.08 -5.80
N TYR A 156 5.23 -9.42 -4.88
CA TYR A 156 4.61 -8.12 -5.11
C TYR A 156 5.18 -7.11 -4.13
N TYR A 157 5.58 -5.96 -4.66
CA TYR A 157 6.22 -4.93 -3.87
C TYR A 157 5.19 -4.22 -2.97
N MET A 158 5.45 -4.24 -1.67
CA MET A 158 4.63 -3.60 -0.66
C MET A 158 5.37 -2.36 -0.15
N ARG A 159 5.35 -1.30 -0.96
CA ARG A 159 6.09 -0.06 -0.69
C ARG A 159 5.56 0.70 0.54
N ASP A 160 4.25 0.65 0.76
CA ASP A 160 3.52 1.43 1.76
C ASP A 160 2.21 0.73 2.15
N GLY A 161 1.43 1.35 3.03
CA GLY A 161 0.14 0.82 3.45
C GLY A 161 -0.91 0.76 2.34
N PHE A 162 -0.85 1.65 1.35
CA PHE A 162 -1.76 1.60 0.22
C PHE A 162 -1.47 0.38 -0.67
N ALA A 163 -0.21 0.12 -0.99
CA ALA A 163 0.19 -1.09 -1.70
C ALA A 163 -0.14 -2.37 -0.92
N ALA A 164 0.02 -2.35 0.41
CA ALA A 164 -0.44 -3.46 1.26
C ALA A 164 -1.95 -3.68 1.13
N PHE A 165 -2.74 -2.60 1.08
CA PHE A 165 -4.18 -2.67 0.86
C PHE A 165 -4.55 -3.21 -0.53
N GLU A 166 -3.84 -2.81 -1.58
CA GLU A 166 -4.03 -3.36 -2.92
C GLU A 166 -3.72 -4.86 -2.97
N ILE A 167 -2.63 -5.30 -2.33
CA ILE A 167 -2.28 -6.71 -2.19
C ILE A 167 -3.43 -7.47 -1.49
N MET A 168 -3.94 -6.95 -0.38
CA MET A 168 -5.06 -7.58 0.35
C MET A 168 -6.31 -7.72 -0.52
N ARG A 169 -6.64 -6.71 -1.33
CA ARG A 169 -7.82 -6.74 -2.20
C ARG A 169 -7.68 -7.69 -3.39
N ASN A 170 -6.50 -7.75 -3.99
CA ASN A 170 -6.27 -8.55 -5.19
C ASN A 170 -6.06 -10.03 -4.89
N PHE A 171 -5.38 -10.36 -3.79
CA PHE A 171 -5.07 -11.76 -3.41
C PHE A 171 -5.94 -12.29 -2.26
N GLY A 172 -6.83 -11.46 -1.73
CA GLY A 172 -7.71 -11.83 -0.63
C GLY A 172 -8.74 -12.89 -1.03
N LEU A 173 -8.67 -14.05 -0.40
CA LEU A 173 -9.66 -15.11 -0.58
C LEU A 173 -10.86 -14.88 0.37
N GLY A 174 -12.07 -14.86 -0.17
CA GLY A 174 -13.29 -14.75 0.63
C GLY A 174 -13.45 -15.92 1.62
N ILE A 175 -13.76 -15.61 2.89
CA ILE A 175 -14.02 -16.59 3.95
C ILE A 175 -15.33 -16.26 4.69
N SER A 176 -16.12 -17.30 5.01
CA SER A 176 -17.33 -17.17 5.82
C SER A 176 -17.00 -17.00 7.31
N ASN A 177 -17.93 -16.44 8.07
CA ASN A 177 -17.77 -16.20 9.50
C ASN A 177 -17.55 -17.50 10.29
N GLU A 178 -18.23 -18.58 9.89
CA GLU A 178 -18.05 -19.90 10.50
C GLU A 178 -16.61 -20.42 10.32
N ASN A 179 -16.07 -20.31 9.10
CA ASN A 179 -14.73 -20.80 8.80
C ASN A 179 -13.65 -19.89 9.39
N LEU A 180 -13.88 -18.58 9.42
CA LEU A 180 -13.00 -17.63 10.09
C LEU A 180 -12.92 -17.93 11.59
N ALA A 181 -14.05 -18.20 12.24
CA ALA A 181 -14.08 -18.59 13.65
C ALA A 181 -13.31 -19.90 13.90
N LYS A 182 -13.48 -20.93 13.06
CA LYS A 182 -12.69 -22.17 13.14
C LYS A 182 -11.19 -21.90 12.99
N LEU A 183 -10.81 -21.05 12.03
CA LEU A 183 -9.42 -20.67 11.78
C LEU A 183 -8.79 -19.99 13.00
N GLN A 184 -9.49 -19.02 13.60
CA GLN A 184 -9.07 -18.31 14.81
C GLN A 184 -9.00 -19.23 16.04
N ASN A 185 -9.91 -20.20 16.15
CA ASN A 185 -9.92 -21.21 17.21
C ASN A 185 -8.85 -22.30 17.06
N GLY A 186 -8.02 -22.25 16.01
CA GLY A 186 -6.91 -23.17 15.84
C GLY A 186 -7.20 -24.43 15.03
N ASP A 187 -8.22 -24.43 14.17
CA ASP A 187 -8.45 -25.55 13.25
C ASP A 187 -7.23 -25.77 12.34
N GLU A 188 -6.49 -26.84 12.61
CA GLU A 188 -5.22 -27.13 11.94
C GLU A 188 -5.39 -27.49 10.45
N ALA A 189 -6.50 -28.13 10.08
CA ALA A 189 -6.76 -28.52 8.70
C ALA A 189 -7.01 -27.27 7.83
N LEU A 190 -7.79 -26.32 8.36
CA LEU A 190 -8.07 -25.07 7.69
C LEU A 190 -6.85 -24.15 7.69
N LYS A 191 -6.10 -24.06 8.81
CA LYS A 191 -4.82 -23.33 8.87
C LYS A 191 -3.82 -23.83 7.84
N ASN A 192 -3.63 -25.15 7.72
CA ASN A 192 -2.70 -25.72 6.75
C ASN A 192 -3.07 -25.38 5.30
N ARG A 193 -4.37 -25.25 4.98
CA ARG A 193 -4.84 -24.85 3.66
C ARG A 193 -4.64 -23.37 3.36
N LEU A 194 -4.76 -22.52 4.39
CA LEU A 194 -4.77 -21.07 4.26
C LEU A 194 -3.45 -20.40 4.66
N ILE A 195 -2.46 -21.19 5.10
CA ILE A 195 -1.14 -20.70 5.50
C ILE A 195 -0.51 -19.86 4.38
N GLY A 196 -0.04 -18.67 4.75
CA GLY A 196 0.55 -17.70 3.85
C GLY A 196 -0.44 -16.98 2.92
N LYS A 197 -1.74 -17.24 3.02
CA LYS A 197 -2.78 -16.52 2.27
C LYS A 197 -3.31 -15.35 3.07
N ILE A 198 -3.87 -14.40 2.33
CA ILE A 198 -4.73 -13.34 2.85
C ILE A 198 -6.18 -13.78 2.66
N VAL A 199 -7.00 -13.65 3.69
CA VAL A 199 -8.44 -13.94 3.62
C VAL A 199 -9.26 -12.69 3.95
N LEU A 200 -10.40 -12.55 3.29
CA LEU A 200 -11.33 -11.44 3.46
C LEU A 200 -12.65 -11.98 3.98
N GLN A 201 -13.14 -11.44 5.09
CA GLN A 201 -14.43 -11.77 5.66
C GLN A 201 -15.55 -11.22 4.76
N ILE A 202 -16.34 -12.08 4.12
CA ILE A 202 -17.35 -11.64 3.13
C ILE A 202 -18.76 -11.47 3.70
N GLU A 203 -19.01 -11.93 4.93
CA GLU A 203 -20.34 -11.94 5.54
C GLU A 203 -20.58 -10.78 6.53
N GLU A 204 -19.60 -9.87 6.68
CA GLU A 204 -19.70 -8.75 7.62
C GLU A 204 -18.91 -7.52 7.12
N ASN A 205 -17.85 -7.08 7.80
CA ASN A 205 -17.21 -5.78 7.58
C ASN A 205 -16.09 -5.79 6.53
N GLY A 206 -15.86 -6.91 5.83
CA GLY A 206 -14.78 -7.00 4.85
C GLY A 206 -13.40 -7.10 5.50
N GLU A 207 -13.33 -7.57 6.75
CA GLU A 207 -12.08 -7.65 7.51
C GLU A 207 -11.05 -8.56 6.84
N ALA A 208 -9.81 -8.09 6.78
CA ALA A 208 -8.71 -8.81 6.16
C ALA A 208 -7.83 -9.49 7.21
N PHE A 209 -7.43 -10.74 6.97
CA PHE A 209 -6.55 -11.49 7.86
C PHE A 209 -5.42 -12.15 7.08
N TYR A 210 -4.20 -12.10 7.60
CA TYR A 210 -3.06 -12.84 7.09
C TYR A 210 -2.77 -14.04 7.98
N ILE A 211 -2.66 -15.23 7.39
CA ILE A 211 -2.29 -16.44 8.12
C ILE A 211 -0.78 -16.60 7.99
N SER A 212 -0.01 -16.20 9.00
CA SER A 212 1.45 -16.15 8.89
C SER A 212 2.08 -17.56 8.89
N PRO A 213 2.93 -17.89 7.91
CA PRO A 213 3.69 -19.15 7.91
C PRO A 213 4.73 -19.24 9.03
N GLN A 214 5.16 -18.10 9.60
CA GLN A 214 6.20 -18.07 10.63
C GLN A 214 5.69 -18.62 11.97
N ASP A 215 4.54 -18.14 12.42
CA ASP A 215 3.97 -18.47 13.73
C ASP A 215 2.65 -19.26 13.64
N ARG A 216 2.13 -19.50 12.42
CA ARG A 216 0.81 -20.12 12.17
C ARG A 216 -0.35 -19.35 12.81
N GLY A 217 -0.12 -18.06 13.09
CA GLY A 217 -1.06 -17.11 13.65
C GLY A 217 -1.97 -16.51 12.59
N VAL A 218 -3.15 -16.07 13.03
CA VAL A 218 -4.12 -15.34 12.21
C VAL A 218 -4.03 -13.87 12.60
N HIS A 219 -3.43 -13.06 11.75
CA HIS A 219 -3.14 -11.65 12.02
C HIS A 219 -4.18 -10.76 11.35
N TYR A 220 -4.81 -9.89 12.13
CA TYR A 220 -5.83 -8.97 11.63
C TYR A 220 -5.21 -7.74 10.96
N LEU A 221 -5.58 -7.49 9.71
CA LEU A 221 -5.06 -6.41 8.88
C LEU A 221 -6.11 -5.28 8.79
N GLN A 222 -6.26 -4.54 9.89
CA GLN A 222 -7.31 -3.52 10.07
C GLN A 222 -7.43 -2.51 8.93
N ASN A 223 -6.30 -2.03 8.43
CA ASN A 223 -6.21 -1.05 7.36
C ASN A 223 -4.83 -1.16 6.69
N GLY A 224 -4.59 -0.39 5.64
CA GLY A 224 -3.32 -0.42 4.91
C GLY A 224 -2.08 -0.17 5.79
N ALA A 225 -2.14 0.80 6.71
CA ALA A 225 -1.01 1.14 7.57
C ALA A 225 -0.72 0.04 8.61
N GLU A 226 -1.75 -0.48 9.27
CA GLU A 226 -1.61 -1.60 10.21
C GLU A 226 -1.19 -2.89 9.50
N ALA A 227 -1.72 -3.13 8.30
CA ALA A 227 -1.30 -4.23 7.46
C ALA A 227 0.19 -4.12 7.16
N TYR A 228 0.67 -2.98 6.67
CA TYR A 228 2.08 -2.74 6.41
C TYR A 228 2.95 -2.99 7.66
N ARG A 229 2.53 -2.50 8.83
CA ARG A 229 3.25 -2.70 10.09
C ARG A 229 3.35 -4.20 10.45
N ILE A 230 2.21 -4.89 10.55
CA ILE A 230 2.14 -6.32 10.88
C ILE A 230 2.93 -7.16 9.88
N MET A 231 2.80 -6.83 8.60
CA MET A 231 3.46 -7.53 7.51
C MET A 231 4.99 -7.39 7.59
N ARG A 232 5.49 -6.22 7.99
CA ARG A 232 6.92 -6.03 8.27
C ARG A 232 7.37 -6.77 9.54
N GLU A 233 6.58 -6.77 10.60
CA GLU A 233 6.91 -7.51 11.84
C GLU A 233 7.00 -9.01 11.59
N GLN A 234 6.12 -9.54 10.74
CA GLN A 234 6.07 -10.95 10.31
C GLN A 234 6.97 -11.22 9.10
N GLY A 235 7.90 -10.31 8.78
CA GLY A 235 8.73 -10.37 7.59
C GLY A 235 9.93 -11.31 7.74
N LEU A 236 10.14 -12.20 6.78
CA LEU A 236 11.33 -13.04 6.69
C LEU A 236 12.43 -12.26 5.96
N GLY A 237 13.58 -12.07 6.60
CA GLY A 237 14.73 -11.42 5.97
C GLY A 237 15.23 -12.17 4.73
N ILE A 238 15.48 -11.45 3.64
CA ILE A 238 16.00 -12.00 2.38
C ILE A 238 17.11 -11.12 1.79
N THR A 239 18.10 -11.75 1.18
CA THR A 239 19.20 -11.09 0.46
C THR A 239 18.75 -10.61 -0.91
N ASN A 240 19.47 -9.66 -1.51
CA ASN A 240 19.18 -9.17 -2.85
C ASN A 240 19.32 -10.28 -3.91
N THR A 241 20.29 -11.18 -3.73
CA THR A 241 20.51 -12.33 -4.62
C THR A 241 19.33 -13.30 -4.58
N ASP A 242 18.91 -13.74 -3.39
CA ASP A 242 17.79 -14.68 -3.25
C ASP A 242 16.47 -14.05 -3.70
N LEU A 243 16.28 -12.76 -3.41
CA LEU A 243 15.10 -12.01 -3.82
C LEU A 243 15.02 -11.91 -5.36
N SER A 244 16.16 -11.69 -6.03
CA SER A 244 16.22 -11.61 -7.50
C SER A 244 15.90 -12.94 -8.20
N ALA A 245 15.99 -14.07 -7.49
CA ALA A 245 15.60 -15.37 -8.00
C ALA A 245 14.07 -15.54 -8.12
N LEU A 246 13.28 -14.67 -7.44
CA LEU A 246 11.83 -14.68 -7.48
C LEU A 246 11.29 -13.71 -8.54
N SER A 247 10.33 -14.18 -9.33
CA SER A 247 9.63 -13.37 -10.34
C SER A 247 8.79 -12.28 -9.67
N GLU A 248 8.96 -11.04 -10.12
CA GLU A 248 8.20 -9.89 -9.64
C GLU A 248 6.90 -9.74 -10.46
N GLY A 249 5.77 -9.62 -9.77
CA GLY A 249 4.47 -9.35 -10.37
C GLY A 249 4.09 -7.87 -10.28
N SER A 250 3.15 -7.45 -11.12
CA SER A 250 2.58 -6.09 -11.13
C SER A 250 1.12 -6.11 -10.66
N LEU A 251 0.74 -5.12 -9.85
CA LEU A 251 -0.65 -4.86 -9.43
C LEU A 251 -1.31 -3.83 -10.34
#